data_AF-A0A3D2RK83-F1
#
_entry.id   AF-A0A3D2RK83-F1
#
_cell.length_a   1.000
_cell.length_b   1.000
_cell.length_c   1.000
_cell.angle_alpha   90.00
_cell.angle_beta   90.00
_cell.angle_gamma   90.00
#
_symmetry.space_group_name_H-M   'P 1'
#
loop_
_entity.id
_entity.type
_entity.pdbx_description
1 polymer ?
#
loop_
_entity_poly.entity_id
_entity_poly.type
_entity_poly.pdbx_seq_one_letter_code
_entity_poly.pdbx_strand_id
1 'polypeptide(L)' 'MKTLISGASGLVGTALASYLEKQGDQVIRLVRRNAHGGGEISWYPDNQTVDPAHLEGHDVVYHL' A
#
# COMPACT_ATOMS: atom_id res chain seq x y z
N MET A 1 -10.58 2.89 -7.94
CA MET A 1 -9.93 1.56 -8.01
C MET A 1 -9.27 1.25 -6.68
N LYS A 2 -9.03 -0.01 -6.36
CA LYS A 2 -8.30 -0.41 -5.15
C LYS A 2 -6.82 -0.58 -5.46
N THR A 3 -6.00 0.33 -4.94
CA THR A 3 -4.59 0.47 -5.32
C THR A 3 -3.69 0.16 -4.14
N LEU A 4 -2.68 -0.70 -4.33
CA LEU A 4 -1.66 -1.00 -3.33
C LEU A 4 -0.36 -0.24 -3.62
N ILE A 5 0.25 0.36 -2.60
CA ILE A 5 1.50 1.13 -2.75
C ILE A 5 2.53 0.70 -1.68
N SER A 6 3.69 0.17 -2.09
CA SER A 6 4.87 0.12 -1.20
C SER A 6 5.60 1.45 -1.20
N GLY A 7 6.40 1.71 -0.16
CA GLY A 7 7.14 2.98 -0.10
C GLY A 7 6.22 4.21 0.01
N ALA A 8 4.97 4.03 0.43
CA ALA A 8 3.94 5.06 0.46
C ALA A 8 4.26 6.25 1.39
N SER A 9 5.16 6.08 2.34
CA SER A 9 5.66 7.15 3.22
C SER A 9 6.86 7.92 2.66
N GLY A 10 7.41 7.50 1.52
CA GLY A 10 8.53 8.16 0.86
C GLY A 10 8.09 9.41 0.09
N LEU A 11 9.07 10.14 -0.45
CA LEU A 11 8.84 11.37 -1.22
C LEU A 11 7.84 11.17 -2.37
N VAL A 12 8.08 10.14 -3.19
CA VAL A 12 7.22 9.83 -4.35
C VAL A 12 5.91 9.18 -3.90
N GLY A 13 5.99 8.21 -3.00
CA GLY A 13 4.81 7.47 -2.52
C GLY A 13 3.76 8.36 -1.86
N THR A 14 4.19 9.39 -1.13
CA THR A 14 3.28 10.35 -0.48
C THR A 14 2.52 11.17 -1.53
N ALA A 15 3.24 11.73 -2.51
CA ALA A 15 2.62 12.52 -3.58
C ALA A 15 1.69 11.68 -4.46
N LEU A 16 2.11 10.45 -4.79
CA LEU A 16 1.30 9.50 -5.58
C LEU A 16 0.02 9.10 -4.83
N ALA A 17 0.12 8.71 -3.56
CA ALA A 17 -1.05 8.36 -2.75
C ALA A 17 -2.06 9.51 -2.68
N SER A 18 -1.60 10.73 -2.37
CA SER A 18 -2.47 11.90 -2.34
C SER A 18 -3.11 12.23 -3.70
N TYR A 19 -2.39 12.01 -4.81
CA TYR A 19 -2.94 12.22 -6.14
C TYR A 19 -4.05 11.20 -6.44
N LEU A 20 -3.82 9.91 -6.19
CA LEU A 20 -4.78 8.84 -6.46
C LEU A 20 -6.03 8.95 -5.57
N GLU A 21 -5.85 9.24 -4.27
CA GLU A 21 -6.97 9.48 -3.34
C GLU A 21 -7.86 10.63 -3.84
N LYS A 22 -7.28 11.71 -4.39
CA LYS A 22 -8.06 12.82 -4.98
C LYS A 22 -8.80 12.42 -6.26
N GLN A 23 -8.35 11.40 -6.98
CA GLN A 23 -9.06 10.84 -8.13
C GLN A 23 -10.17 9.85 -7.71
N GLY A 24 -10.31 9.55 -6.42
CA GLY A 24 -11.30 8.62 -5.88
C GLY A 24 -10.81 7.17 -5.76
N ASP A 25 -9.51 6.93 -5.88
CA ASP A 25 -8.94 5.61 -5.61
C ASP A 25 -8.88 5.30 -4.12
N GLN A 26 -9.15 4.03 -3.78
CA GLN A 26 -8.93 3.49 -2.46
C GLN A 26 -7.46 3.05 -2.36
N VAL A 27 -6.64 3.90 -1.75
CA VAL A 27 -5.21 3.62 -1.56
C VAL A 27 -4.98 2.80 -0.29
N ILE A 28 -4.38 1.62 -0.46
CA ILE A 28 -3.88 0.75 0.59
C ILE A 28 -2.36 0.86 0.63
N ARG A 29 -1.81 1.07 1.83
CA ARG A 29 -0.37 1.31 2.03
C ARG A 29 0.32 0.06 2.57
N LEU A 30 1.35 -0.41 1.87
CA LEU A 30 2.14 -1.56 2.29
C LEU A 30 3.31 -1.09 3.18
N VAL A 31 3.23 -1.36 4.48
CA VAL A 31 4.09 -0.76 5.53
C VAL A 31 4.95 -1.81 6.24
N ARG A 32 6.20 -1.48 6.57
CA ARG A 32 7.16 -2.40 7.24
C ARG A 32 7.01 -2.48 8.76
N ARG A 33 5.98 -1.82 9.30
CA ARG A 33 5.61 -1.85 10.71
C ARG A 33 4.25 -2.52 10.85
N ASN A 34 3.78 -2.71 12.07
CA ASN A 34 2.40 -3.09 12.29
C ASN A 34 1.47 -2.02 11.69
N ALA A 35 0.53 -2.50 10.87
CA ALA A 35 -0.53 -1.70 10.30
C ALA A 35 -1.41 -1.10 11.40
N HIS A 36 -1.81 0.16 11.21
CA HIS A 36 -2.74 0.87 12.07
C HIS A 36 -4.06 1.10 11.33
N GLY A 37 -4.97 0.13 11.43
CA GLY A 37 -6.31 0.20 10.85
C GLY A 37 -6.39 -0.29 9.40
N GLY A 38 -7.57 -0.11 8.79
CA GLY A 38 -7.92 -0.75 7.51
C GLY A 38 -7.32 -0.15 6.23
N GLY A 39 -6.46 0.88 6.34
CA GLY A 39 -5.79 1.51 5.19
C GLY A 39 -4.34 1.02 4.98
N GLU A 40 -3.88 0.10 5.82
CA GLU A 40 -2.50 -0.36 5.84
C GLU A 40 -2.43 -1.89 5.84
N ILE A 41 -1.42 -2.43 5.17
CA ILE A 41 -1.06 -3.84 5.22
C ILE A 41 0.38 -3.94 5.70
N SER A 42 0.60 -4.72 6.76
CA SER A 42 1.94 -5.04 7.22
C SER A 42 2.63 -6.00 6.25
N TRP A 43 3.91 -5.78 5.98
CA TRP A 43 4.76 -6.76 5.31
C TRP A 43 6.19 -6.70 5.85
N TYR A 44 6.93 -7.79 5.68
CA TYR A 44 8.31 -7.90 6.12
C TYR A 44 9.15 -8.39 4.94
N PRO A 45 9.64 -7.48 4.08
CA PRO A 45 10.38 -7.86 2.87
C PRO A 45 11.69 -8.58 3.20
N ASP A 46 12.34 -8.21 4.31
CA ASP A 46 13.58 -8.86 4.79
C ASP A 46 13.35 -10.34 5.13
N ASN A 47 12.13 -10.68 5.56
CA ASN A 47 11.71 -12.06 5.86
C ASN A 47 10.96 -12.71 4.70
N GLN A 48 10.78 -12.01 3.57
CA GLN A 48 9.97 -12.43 2.43
C GLN A 48 8.54 -12.85 2.81
N THR A 49 7.98 -12.24 3.85
CA THR A 49 6.64 -12.58 4.35
C THR A 49 5.66 -11.42 4.14
N VAL A 50 4.55 -11.76 3.51
CA VAL A 50 3.32 -10.97 3.43
C VAL A 50 2.17 -11.96 3.39
N ASP A 51 1.07 -11.67 4.06
CA ASP A 51 -0.11 -12.53 4.00
C ASP A 51 -0.76 -12.36 2.61
N PRO A 52 -0.80 -13.41 1.76
CA PRO A 52 -1.36 -13.31 0.42
C PRO A 52 -2.82 -12.87 0.42
N ALA A 53 -3.60 -13.24 1.44
CA ALA A 53 -5.01 -12.87 1.52
C ALA A 53 -5.21 -11.34 1.59
N HIS A 54 -4.23 -10.61 2.15
CA HIS A 54 -4.28 -9.16 2.17
C HIS A 54 -3.95 -8.52 0.81
N LEU A 55 -3.30 -9.24 -0.11
CA LEU A 55 -2.95 -8.73 -1.43
C LEU A 55 -4.08 -8.90 -2.46
N GLU A 56 -5.06 -9.76 -2.17
CA GLU A 56 -6.15 -10.05 -3.08
C GLU A 56 -7.06 -8.83 -3.35
N GLY A 57 -7.60 -8.78 -4.58
CA GLY A 57 -8.60 -7.81 -5.02
C GLY A 57 -8.08 -6.38 -5.23
N HIS A 58 -6.77 -6.17 -5.33
CA HIS A 58 -6.21 -4.89 -5.79
C HIS A 58 -6.16 -4.86 -7.31
N ASP A 59 -6.60 -3.74 -7.90
CA ASP A 59 -6.59 -3.53 -9.34
C ASP A 59 -5.17 -3.21 -9.85
N VAL A 60 -4.39 -2.49 -9.03
CA VAL A 60 -3.06 -1.97 -9.38
C VAL A 60 -2.13 -2.05 -8.17
N VAL A 61 -0.85 -2.36 -8.45
CA VAL A 61 0.23 -2.34 -7.46
C VAL A 61 1.36 -1.42 -7.93
N TYR A 62 1.74 -0.48 -7.07
CA TYR A 62 2.94 0.34 -7.23
C TYR A 62 4.01 -0.13 -6.23
N HIS A 63 5.12 -0.66 -6.76
CA HIS A 63 6.28 -1.03 -5.95
C HIS A 63 7.35 0.05 -6.05
N LEU A 64 7.44 0.87 -4.99
CA LEU A 64 8.43 1.94 -4.78
C LEU A 64 9.36 1.61 -3.62
#